data_AF-A0A2S8PUI9-F1
#
_entry.id   AF-A0A2S8PUI9-F1
#
_cell.length_a   1.000
_cell.length_b   1.000
_cell.length_c   1.000
_cell.angle_alpha   90.00
_cell.angle_beta   90.00
_cell.angle_gamma   90.00
#
_symmetry.space_group_name_H-M   'P 1'
#
loop_
_entity.id
_entity.type
_entity.pdbx_description
1 polymer ?
#
loop_
_entity_poly.entity_id
_entity_poly.type
_entity_poly.pdbx_seq_one_letter_code
_entity_poly.pdbx_strand_id
1 'polypeptide(L)' 'EELQQQAKLQKQQLIAEATNQIAPLQDAMDLNMANDEEKAQLVAWKKYQISLSRIDVTSAPDINWPKKP' A
#
# COMPACT_ATOMS: atom_id res chain seq x y z
N GLU A 1 -17.25 17.57 1.42
CA GLU A 1 -17.42 16.37 0.54
C GLU A 1 -16.27 16.23 -0.47
N GLU A 2 -15.89 17.29 -1.18
CA GLU A 2 -14.79 17.25 -2.17
C GLU A 2 -13.46 16.73 -1.60
N LEU A 3 -13.02 17.22 -0.44
CA LEU A 3 -11.78 16.77 0.21
C LEU A 3 -11.81 15.28 0.57
N GLN A 4 -12.96 14.75 0.98
CA GLN A 4 -13.11 13.32 1.28
C GLN A 4 -13.08 12.48 0.00
N GLN A 5 -13.60 13.02 -1.11
CA GLN A 5 -13.53 12.35 -2.40
C GLN A 5 -12.11 12.32 -2.97
N GLN A 6 -11.36 13.43 -2.84
CA GLN A 6 -9.93 13.47 -3.15
C GLN A 6 -9.15 12.47 -2.29
N ALA A 7 -9.41 12.41 -0.98
CA ALA A 7 -8.80 11.42 -0.09
C ALA A 7 -9.13 9.96 -0.48
N LYS A 8 -10.36 9.68 -0.92
CA LYS A 8 -10.74 8.35 -1.44
C LYS A 8 -9.93 7.99 -2.69
N LEU A 9 -9.80 8.92 -3.63
CA LEU A 9 -9.01 8.72 -4.85
C LEU A 9 -7.54 8.50 -4.52
N GLN A 10 -6.97 9.31 -3.63
CA GLN A 10 -5.59 9.14 -3.17
C GLN A 10 -5.38 7.77 -2.50
N LYS A 11 -6.30 7.34 -1.62
CA LYS A 11 -6.26 6.01 -1.00
C LYS A 11 -6.25 4.90 -2.05
N GLN A 12 -7.11 4.99 -3.07
CA GLN A 12 -7.18 4.02 -4.15
C GLN A 12 -5.88 3.98 -4.97
N GLN A 13 -5.31 5.14 -5.31
CA GLN A 13 -4.04 5.24 -6.03
C GLN A 13 -2.89 4.62 -5.24
N LEU A 14 -2.78 4.92 -3.94
CA LEU A 14 -1.73 4.37 -3.09
C LEU A 14 -1.88 2.85 -2.88
N ILE A 15 -3.11 2.35 -2.79
CA ILE A 15 -3.36 0.90 -2.72
C ILE A 15 -2.99 0.23 -4.04
N ALA A 16 -3.34 0.81 -5.19
CA ALA A 16 -3.00 0.28 -6.50
C ALA A 16 -1.49 0.24 -6.73
N GLU A 17 -0.77 1.30 -6.32
CA GLU A 17 0.68 1.33 -6.32
C GLU A 17 1.27 0.21 -5.45
N ALA A 18 0.80 0.05 -4.21
CA ALA A 18 1.24 -1.03 -3.34
C ALA A 18 0.98 -2.41 -3.97
N THR A 19 -0.18 -2.62 -4.60
CA THR A 19 -0.49 -3.86 -5.32
C THR A 19 0.51 -4.12 -6.45
N ASN A 20 0.85 -3.10 -7.24
CA ASN A 20 1.80 -3.22 -8.35
C ASN A 20 3.21 -3.57 -7.86
N GLN A 21 3.62 -3.09 -6.69
CA GLN A 21 4.91 -3.46 -6.07
C GLN A 21 4.86 -4.87 -5.46
N ILE A 22 3.72 -5.25 -4.87
CA ILE A 22 3.52 -6.57 -4.26
C ILE A 22 3.53 -7.68 -5.31
N ALA A 23 2.94 -7.45 -6.49
CA ALA A 23 2.79 -8.48 -7.51
C ALA A 23 4.11 -9.20 -7.89
N PRO A 24 5.17 -8.53 -8.36
CA PRO A 24 6.42 -9.20 -8.72
C PRO A 24 7.14 -9.84 -7.51
N LEU A 25 7.05 -9.21 -6.34
CA LEU A 25 7.64 -9.75 -5.10
C LEU A 25 6.91 -11.03 -4.65
N GLN A 26 5.59 -11.07 -4.83
CA GLN A 26 4.78 -12.25 -4.55
C GLN A 26 5.08 -13.36 -5.56
N ASP A 27 5.20 -13.04 -6.85
CA ASP A 27 5.59 -14.01 -7.89
C ASP A 27 6.96 -14.62 -7.57
N ALA A 28 7.95 -13.81 -7.16
CA ALA A 28 9.25 -14.29 -6.73
C ALA A 28 9.15 -15.21 -5.50
N MET A 29 8.27 -14.90 -4.54
CA MET A 29 8.03 -15.78 -3.38
C MET A 29 7.37 -17.10 -3.78
N ASP A 30 6.36 -17.06 -4.65
CA ASP A 30 5.60 -18.23 -5.09
C ASP A 30 6.46 -19.18 -5.93
N LEU A 31 7.41 -18.63 -6.70
CA LEU A 31 8.40 -19.39 -7.47
C LEU A 31 9.62 -19.83 -6.65
N ASN A 32 9.68 -19.53 -5.34
CA ASN A 32 10.86 -19.73 -4.48
C ASN A 32 12.14 -19.05 -5.01
N MET A 33 12.00 -17.96 -5.76
CA MET A 33 13.08 -17.17 -6.32
C MET A 33 13.40 -15.93 -5.49
N ALA A 34 12.54 -15.55 -4.54
CA ALA A 34 12.71 -14.37 -3.71
C ALA A 34 13.95 -14.48 -2.81
N ASN A 35 14.81 -13.47 -2.88
CA ASN A 35 15.88 -13.26 -1.92
C ASN A 35 15.34 -12.65 -0.60
N ASP A 36 16.20 -12.56 0.42
CA ASP A 36 15.76 -12.09 1.74
C ASP A 36 15.36 -10.60 1.77
N GLU A 37 15.95 -9.79 0.89
CA GLU A 37 15.53 -8.39 0.70
C GLU A 37 14.14 -8.31 0.08
N GLU A 38 13.86 -9.08 -0.97
CA GLU A 38 12.54 -9.13 -1.62
C GLU A 38 11.45 -9.62 -0.66
N LYS A 39 11.76 -10.62 0.19
CA LYS A 39 10.84 -11.07 1.25
C LYS A 39 10.56 -9.96 2.26
N ALA A 40 11.59 -9.24 2.71
CA ALA A 40 11.45 -8.11 3.63
C ALA A 40 10.62 -6.98 2.99
N GLN A 41 10.90 -6.64 1.73
CA GLN A 41 10.14 -5.66 0.95
C GLN A 41 8.68 -6.09 0.78
N LEU A 42 8.39 -7.36 0.46
CA LEU A 42 7.03 -7.86 0.34
C LEU A 42 6.24 -7.66 1.63
N VAL A 43 6.85 -8.01 2.77
CA VAL A 43 6.21 -7.82 4.08
C VAL A 43 5.96 -6.33 4.35
N ALA A 44 6.91 -5.46 4.02
CA ALA A 44 6.77 -4.03 4.23
C ALA A 44 5.65 -3.44 3.35
N TRP A 45 5.58 -3.81 2.07
CA TRP A 45 4.52 -3.38 1.15
C TRP A 45 3.14 -3.91 1.55
N LYS A 46 3.03 -5.17 2.01
CA LYS A 46 1.77 -5.71 2.53
C LYS A 46 1.30 -4.95 3.78
N LYS A 47 2.21 -4.66 4.72
CA LYS A 47 1.89 -3.84 5.91
C LYS A 47 1.44 -2.44 5.52
N TYR A 48 2.11 -1.82 4.55
CA TYR A 48 1.73 -0.51 4.00
C TYR A 48 0.33 -0.54 3.38
N GLN A 49 0.03 -1.50 2.51
CA GLN A 49 -1.29 -1.65 1.89
C GLN A 49 -2.42 -1.85 2.93
N ILE A 50 -2.18 -2.66 3.98
CA ILE A 50 -3.14 -2.84 5.09
C ILE A 50 -3.31 -1.54 5.88
N SER A 51 -2.23 -0.79 6.10
CA SER A 51 -2.31 0.49 6.80
C SER A 51 -3.15 1.50 6.01
N LEU A 52 -2.95 1.58 4.69
CA LEU A 52 -3.76 2.38 3.80
C LEU A 52 -5.24 1.96 3.82
N SER A 53 -5.53 0.67 3.77
CA SER A 53 -6.92 0.17 3.74
C SER A 53 -7.70 0.54 5.00
N ARG A 54 -7.01 0.71 6.13
CA ARG A 54 -7.59 1.13 7.43
C ARG A 54 -7.77 2.64 7.59
N ILE A 55 -7.23 3.46 6.68
CA ILE A 55 -7.38 4.92 6.76
C ILE A 55 -8.85 5.30 6.62
N ASP A 56 -9.33 6.08 7.59
CA ASP A 56 -10.62 6.75 7.53
C ASP A 56 -10.49 8.07 6.74
N VAL A 57 -11.11 8.10 5.57
CA VAL A 57 -11.11 9.24 4.64
C VAL A 57 -12.04 10.38 5.08
N THR A 58 -12.88 10.16 6.09
CA THR A 58 -13.77 11.22 6.62
C THR A 58 -13.00 12.29 7.38
N SER A 59 -11.78 11.98 7.83
CA SER A 59 -10.86 12.90 8.53
C SER A 59 -10.15 13.89 7.59
N ALA A 60 -10.47 13.92 6.30
CA ALA A 60 -9.86 14.84 5.34
C ALA A 60 -10.11 16.32 5.73
N PRO A 61 -9.10 17.20 5.61
CA PRO A 61 -7.79 16.98 4.98
C PRO A 61 -6.71 16.41 5.91
N ASP A 62 -6.98 16.28 7.21
CA ASP A 62 -6.03 15.91 8.26
C ASP A 62 -5.77 14.39 8.31
N ILE A 63 -5.41 13.81 7.17
CA ILE A 63 -5.08 12.38 7.05
C ILE A 63 -3.57 12.20 7.10
N ASN A 64 -3.10 11.46 8.11
CA ASN A 64 -1.71 11.04 8.18
C ASN A 64 -1.50 9.79 7.32
N TRP A 65 -1.08 9.99 6.06
CA TRP A 65 -0.77 8.89 5.16
C TRP A 65 0.49 8.15 5.64
N PRO A 66 0.47 6.80 5.68
CA PRO A 66 1.66 6.03 6.01
C PRO A 66 2.77 6.31 5.00
N LYS A 67 4.03 6.20 5.45
CA LYS A 67 5.18 6.30 4.55
C LYS A 67 5.31 5.03 3.75
N LYS A 68 5.67 5.19 2.48
CA LYS A 68 6.02 4.04 1.62
C LYS A 68 7.27 3.34 2.18
N PRO A 69 7.34 2.01 2.07
CA PRO A 69 8.53 1.22 2.40
C PRO A 69 9.77 1.62 1.61
#